data_AF-A0A1H3CN80-F1
#
_entry.id   AF-A0A1H3CN80-F1
#
_cell.length_a   1.000
_cell.length_b   1.000
_cell.length_c   1.000
_cell.angle_alpha   90.00
_cell.angle_beta   90.00
_cell.angle_gamma   90.00
#
_symmetry.space_group_name_H-M   'P 1'
#
loop_
_entity.id
_entity.type
_entity.pdbx_description
1 polymer ?
#
loop_
_entity_poly.entity_id
_entity_poly.type
_entity_poly.pdbx_seq_one_letter_code
_entity_poly.pdbx_strand_id
1 'polypeptide(L)'
;MSTPPGLPEGPATGPTELPVEDTVDVRVGPEVAHELLSVLPLLGEWHGEGQAAGAGDHRFGQWVRFAHDGRGFLIYESRTWRLSDDGTVAGPDQRESGFWRPRGEDEVELLVCSPDGLVEIYVGTARTTTSWELTSDVLARTPDHPDVSRAARLYGIVEGALMYAVDRAAGDAPLRPTMSARLERIR
;
A
#
# COMPACT_ATOMS: atom_id res chain seq x y z
N MET A 1 39.47 10.85 -8.39
CA MET A 1 38.52 11.80 -7.76
C MET A 1 38.86 11.90 -6.30
N SER A 2 39.10 13.10 -5.77
CA SER A 2 39.25 13.30 -4.32
C SER A 2 37.89 13.18 -3.64
N THR A 3 37.84 12.56 -2.46
CA THR A 3 36.62 12.45 -1.66
C THR A 3 36.16 13.86 -1.23
N PRO A 4 34.88 14.22 -1.43
CA PRO A 4 34.31 15.46 -0.91
C PRO A 4 34.56 15.65 0.60
N PRO A 5 34.84 16.89 1.06
CA PRO A 5 35.00 17.18 2.48
C PRO A 5 33.77 16.74 3.29
N GLY A 6 34.01 16.11 4.44
CA GLY A 6 32.94 15.68 5.37
C GLY A 6 32.35 14.29 5.10
N LEU A 7 32.78 13.61 4.03
CA LEU A 7 32.46 12.19 3.87
C LEU A 7 33.38 11.32 4.75
N PRO A 8 32.85 10.22 5.30
CA PRO A 8 33.66 9.29 6.07
C PRO A 8 34.80 8.70 5.22
N GLU A 9 35.98 8.56 5.82
CA GLU A 9 37.19 8.05 5.15
C GLU A 9 37.19 6.52 4.96
N GLY A 10 36.20 5.82 5.53
CA GLY A 10 36.06 4.38 5.46
C GLY A 10 34.60 3.93 5.53
N PRO A 11 34.31 2.65 5.26
CA PRO A 11 32.96 2.13 5.32
C PRO A 11 32.41 2.19 6.76
N ALA A 12 31.09 2.34 6.88
CA ALA A 12 30.42 2.09 8.16
C ALA A 12 30.72 0.65 8.61
N THR A 13 31.07 0.47 9.89
CA THR A 13 31.37 -0.85 10.48
C THR A 13 30.40 -1.13 11.62
N GLY A 14 30.09 -2.42 11.83
CA GLY A 14 29.13 -2.86 12.84
C GLY A 14 27.68 -2.92 12.35
N PRO A 15 26.75 -3.41 13.18
CA PRO A 15 25.32 -3.39 12.88
C PRO A 15 24.80 -1.97 12.70
N THR A 16 23.95 -1.75 11.70
CA THR A 16 23.24 -0.47 11.54
C THR A 16 22.08 -0.42 12.53
N GLU A 17 22.12 0.58 13.42
CA GLU A 17 21.01 0.89 14.32
C GLU A 17 20.21 2.06 13.71
N LEU A 18 18.92 1.87 13.49
CA LEU A 18 18.05 2.93 12.99
C LEU A 18 17.68 3.85 14.15
N PRO A 19 17.66 5.19 13.95
CA PRO A 19 17.25 6.12 15.00
C PRO A 19 15.82 5.88 15.52
N VAL A 20 14.95 5.35 14.65
CA VAL A 20 13.57 4.98 14.95
C VAL A 20 13.23 3.73 14.17
N GLU A 21 12.63 2.75 14.83
CA GLU A 21 12.08 1.56 14.19
C GLU A 21 10.63 1.79 13.78
N ASP A 22 10.24 1.17 12.67
CA ASP A 22 8.84 1.10 12.28
C ASP A 22 8.02 0.32 13.31
N THR A 23 6.83 0.81 13.62
CA THR A 23 5.85 0.08 14.44
C THR A 23 4.50 0.02 13.73
N VAL A 24 3.79 -1.09 13.96
CA VAL A 24 2.38 -1.28 13.57
C VAL A 24 1.45 -1.16 14.78
N ASP A 25 2.00 -0.92 15.98
CA ASP A 25 1.28 -0.91 17.24
C ASP A 25 1.46 0.46 17.93
N VAL A 26 0.35 1.16 18.16
CA VAL A 26 0.33 2.47 18.85
C VAL A 26 0.88 2.44 20.29
N ARG A 27 1.09 1.25 20.86
CA ARG A 27 1.57 1.04 22.24
C ARG A 27 3.08 0.87 22.33
N VAL A 28 3.78 0.71 21.21
CA VAL A 28 5.21 0.40 21.15
C VAL A 28 5.88 1.27 20.09
N GLY A 29 7.05 1.82 20.41
CA GLY A 29 7.82 2.65 19.48
C GLY A 29 7.52 4.14 19.63
N PRO A 30 7.71 4.95 18.57
CA PRO A 30 7.48 6.39 18.63
C PRO A 30 6.00 6.73 18.83
N GLU A 31 5.72 7.94 19.32
CA GLU A 31 4.34 8.45 19.40
C GLU A 31 3.74 8.61 18.00
N VAL A 32 2.44 8.34 17.88
CA VAL A 32 1.69 8.51 16.62
C VAL A 32 1.54 10.01 16.33
N ALA A 33 2.02 10.45 15.18
CA ALA A 33 1.83 11.83 14.73
C ALA A 33 0.34 12.18 14.61
N HIS A 34 -0.04 13.40 15.03
CA HIS A 34 -1.43 13.86 14.98
C HIS A 34 -1.98 13.88 13.54
N GLU A 35 -1.13 14.14 12.56
CA GLU A 35 -1.46 14.11 11.14
C GLU A 35 -1.99 12.73 10.70
N LEU A 36 -1.67 11.65 11.41
CA LEU A 36 -2.09 10.30 11.05
C LEU A 36 -3.53 9.95 11.45
N LEU A 37 -4.24 10.81 12.18
CA LEU A 37 -5.55 10.45 12.73
C LEU A 37 -6.57 9.98 11.67
N SER A 38 -6.55 10.57 10.47
CA SER A 38 -7.46 10.20 9.38
C SER A 38 -7.16 8.86 8.72
N VAL A 39 -5.96 8.31 8.91
CA VAL A 39 -5.54 6.99 8.39
C VAL A 39 -5.18 6.00 9.50
N LEU A 40 -5.24 6.43 10.77
CA LEU A 40 -4.82 5.64 11.93
C LEU A 40 -5.48 4.26 12.00
N PRO A 41 -6.76 4.07 11.63
CA PRO A 41 -7.37 2.74 11.67
C PRO A 41 -6.75 1.73 10.70
N LEU A 42 -6.02 2.17 9.66
CA LEU A 42 -5.28 1.27 8.76
C LEU A 42 -4.06 0.64 9.45
N LEU A 43 -3.45 1.32 10.42
CA LEU A 43 -2.23 0.89 11.10
C LEU A 43 -2.38 -0.54 11.62
N GLY A 44 -1.44 -1.44 11.28
CA GLY A 44 -1.52 -2.85 11.63
C GLY A 44 -1.03 -3.77 10.52
N GLU A 45 -1.12 -5.08 10.78
CA GLU A 45 -0.96 -6.10 9.76
C GLU A 45 -2.28 -6.80 9.48
N TRP A 46 -2.53 -7.03 8.21
CA TRP A 46 -3.78 -7.57 7.69
C TRP A 46 -3.49 -8.77 6.81
N HIS A 47 -4.32 -9.80 6.92
CA HIS A 47 -4.18 -11.03 6.15
C HIS A 47 -5.55 -11.57 5.74
N GLY A 48 -5.68 -12.01 4.50
CA GLY A 48 -6.91 -12.60 4.02
C GLY A 48 -6.83 -12.97 2.55
N GLU A 49 -7.98 -12.93 1.89
CA GLU A 49 -8.11 -13.36 0.51
C GLU A 49 -8.90 -12.35 -0.31
N GLY A 50 -8.72 -12.43 -1.63
CA GLY A 50 -9.45 -11.64 -2.58
C GLY A 50 -9.66 -12.34 -3.91
N GLN A 51 -10.34 -11.61 -4.79
CA GLN A 51 -10.68 -12.00 -6.15
C GLN A 51 -10.11 -10.96 -7.10
N ALA A 52 -9.40 -11.40 -8.13
CA ALA A 52 -8.92 -10.54 -9.20
C ALA A 52 -9.52 -10.95 -10.54
N ALA A 53 -9.87 -9.95 -11.34
CA ALA A 53 -10.45 -10.12 -12.67
C ALA A 53 -9.35 -10.14 -13.75
N GLY A 54 -9.54 -10.94 -14.80
CA GLY A 54 -8.57 -11.04 -15.89
C GLY A 54 -9.02 -11.97 -17.03
N ALA A 55 -8.08 -12.50 -17.80
CA ALA A 55 -8.38 -13.52 -18.82
C ALA A 55 -9.01 -14.79 -18.21
N GLY A 56 -8.70 -15.04 -16.94
CA GLY A 56 -9.43 -15.92 -16.05
C GLY A 56 -9.45 -15.30 -14.67
N ASP A 57 -10.64 -15.12 -14.13
CA ASP A 57 -10.86 -14.73 -12.75
C ASP A 57 -10.16 -15.73 -11.81
N HIS A 58 -9.47 -15.23 -10.79
CA HIS A 58 -8.76 -16.07 -9.84
C HIS A 58 -8.77 -15.52 -8.42
N ARG A 59 -8.66 -16.43 -7.46
CA ARG A 59 -8.47 -16.12 -6.05
C ARG A 59 -7.01 -15.85 -5.75
N PHE A 60 -6.76 -14.99 -4.78
CA PHE A 60 -5.44 -14.74 -4.24
C PHE A 60 -5.51 -14.62 -2.72
N GLY A 61 -4.43 -15.00 -2.04
CA GLY A 61 -4.20 -14.62 -0.66
C GLY A 61 -3.37 -13.34 -0.61
N GLN A 62 -3.48 -12.60 0.48
CA GLN A 62 -2.80 -11.31 0.62
C GLN A 62 -2.39 -11.05 2.06
N TRP A 63 -1.22 -10.44 2.19
CA TRP A 63 -0.75 -9.80 3.41
C TRP A 63 -0.49 -8.32 3.12
N VAL A 64 -0.94 -7.45 4.02
CA VAL A 64 -0.75 -6.01 3.96
C VAL A 64 -0.23 -5.50 5.30
N ARG A 65 0.74 -4.60 5.28
CA ARG A 65 1.28 -3.92 6.46
C ARG A 65 1.17 -2.42 6.31
N PHE A 66 0.66 -1.79 7.36
CA PHE A 66 0.68 -0.36 7.57
C PHE A 66 1.45 -0.07 8.85
N ALA A 67 2.56 0.66 8.75
CA ALA A 67 3.42 1.00 9.89
C ALA A 67 3.70 2.50 9.94
N HIS A 68 4.22 3.01 11.06
CA HIS A 68 4.74 4.37 11.16
C HIS A 68 6.07 4.40 11.92
N ASP A 69 6.81 5.49 11.73
CA ASP A 69 8.02 5.81 12.51
C ASP A 69 7.85 7.11 13.31
N GLY A 70 6.60 7.54 13.52
CA GLY A 70 6.23 8.71 14.31
C GLY A 70 6.19 10.01 13.50
N ARG A 71 6.48 9.95 12.20
CA ARG A 71 6.25 11.05 11.26
C ARG A 71 4.85 10.95 10.62
N GLY A 72 4.40 12.03 9.97
CA GLY A 72 3.06 12.16 9.37
C GLY A 72 2.83 11.36 8.08
N PHE A 73 3.26 10.09 8.03
CA PHE A 73 2.92 9.15 6.96
C PHE A 73 2.82 7.71 7.51
N LEU A 74 2.06 6.85 6.83
CA LEU A 74 2.15 5.40 7.03
C LEU A 74 3.01 4.79 5.94
N ILE A 75 3.90 3.88 6.34
CA ILE A 75 4.62 2.96 5.48
C ILE A 75 3.64 1.87 5.05
N TYR A 76 3.61 1.57 3.75
CA TYR A 76 2.70 0.61 3.16
C TYR A 76 3.45 -0.50 2.44
N GLU A 77 3.08 -1.74 2.71
CA GLU A 77 3.53 -2.92 1.97
C GLU A 77 2.34 -3.83 1.70
N SER A 78 2.24 -4.36 0.48
CA SER A 78 1.26 -5.36 0.09
C SER A 78 1.93 -6.46 -0.73
N ARG A 79 1.59 -7.72 -0.42
CA ARG A 79 2.09 -8.90 -1.11
C ARG A 79 0.91 -9.85 -1.33
N THR A 80 0.71 -10.27 -2.58
CA THR A 80 -0.29 -11.26 -2.94
C THR A 80 0.35 -12.55 -3.44
N TRP A 81 -0.42 -13.64 -3.40
CA TRP A 81 -0.06 -14.92 -3.97
C TRP A 81 -1.30 -15.59 -4.57
N ARG A 82 -1.10 -16.34 -5.66
CA ARG A 82 -2.18 -17.05 -6.33
C ARG A 82 -2.67 -18.20 -5.47
N LEU A 83 -3.99 -18.38 -5.44
CA LEU A 83 -4.64 -19.55 -4.85
C LEU A 83 -5.26 -20.39 -5.97
N SER A 84 -5.08 -21.71 -5.88
CA SER A 84 -5.85 -22.67 -6.67
C SER A 84 -7.28 -22.78 -6.17
N ASP A 85 -8.16 -23.42 -6.95
CA ASP A 85 -9.58 -23.56 -6.61
C ASP A 85 -9.81 -24.27 -5.27
N ASP A 86 -8.90 -25.18 -4.90
CA ASP A 86 -8.88 -25.90 -3.63
C ASP A 86 -8.25 -25.12 -2.46
N GLY A 87 -7.82 -23.88 -2.69
CA GLY A 87 -7.20 -23.01 -1.68
C GLY A 87 -5.70 -23.24 -1.49
N THR A 88 -5.05 -24.08 -2.30
CA THR A 88 -3.60 -24.27 -2.22
C THR A 88 -2.83 -23.07 -2.80
N VAL A 89 -1.68 -22.75 -2.21
CA VAL A 89 -0.82 -21.64 -2.68
C VAL A 89 -0.09 -22.07 -3.95
N ALA A 90 -0.36 -21.38 -5.05
CA ALA A 90 0.22 -21.68 -6.36
C ALA A 90 1.50 -20.89 -6.66
N GLY A 91 1.76 -19.78 -5.95
CA GLY A 91 2.98 -18.99 -6.09
C GLY A 91 2.78 -17.50 -5.81
N PRO A 92 3.87 -16.71 -5.73
CA PRO A 92 3.79 -15.27 -5.55
C PRO A 92 3.08 -14.60 -6.73
N ASP A 93 2.43 -13.48 -6.46
CA ASP A 93 1.76 -12.65 -7.47
C ASP A 93 2.20 -11.19 -7.28
N GLN A 94 1.27 -10.24 -7.28
CA GLN A 94 1.58 -8.81 -7.20
C GLN A 94 2.24 -8.42 -5.87
N ARG A 95 3.13 -7.43 -5.97
CA ARG A 95 3.73 -6.77 -4.81
C ARG A 95 3.69 -5.28 -5.03
N GLU A 96 3.41 -4.52 -3.98
CA GLU A 96 3.54 -3.08 -4.02
C GLU A 96 3.97 -2.53 -2.67
N SER A 97 4.61 -1.36 -2.70
CA SER A 97 5.06 -0.67 -1.49
C SER A 97 5.03 0.83 -1.68
N GLY A 98 4.87 1.57 -0.59
CA GLY A 98 4.65 3.00 -0.69
C GLY A 98 4.38 3.70 0.62
N PHE A 99 3.72 4.86 0.53
CA PHE A 99 3.36 5.69 1.66
C PHE A 99 1.94 6.25 1.56
N TRP A 100 1.19 6.17 2.65
CA TRP A 100 -0.04 6.95 2.83
C TRP A 100 0.30 8.26 3.54
N ARG A 101 -0.20 9.38 3.02
CA ARG A 101 0.11 10.71 3.52
C ARG A 101 -1.19 11.51 3.68
N PRO A 102 -1.64 11.73 4.91
CA PRO A 102 -2.71 12.68 5.19
C PRO A 102 -2.33 14.11 4.80
N ARG A 103 -3.30 14.87 4.29
CA ARG A 103 -3.16 16.26 3.88
C ARG A 103 -4.31 17.06 4.50
N GLY A 104 -4.07 17.63 5.67
CA GLY A 104 -5.15 18.28 6.44
C GLY A 104 -6.07 17.25 7.11
N GLU A 105 -7.34 17.61 7.30
CA GLU A 105 -8.29 16.79 8.08
C GLU A 105 -8.69 15.51 7.35
N ASP A 106 -9.24 15.63 6.14
CA ASP A 106 -9.84 14.48 5.43
C ASP A 106 -9.12 14.11 4.13
N GLU A 107 -8.23 14.95 3.58
CA GLU A 107 -7.56 14.63 2.32
C GLU A 107 -6.41 13.64 2.55
N VAL A 108 -6.18 12.75 1.58
CA VAL A 108 -5.15 11.71 1.67
C VAL A 108 -4.50 11.45 0.32
N GLU A 109 -3.19 11.24 0.34
CA GLU A 109 -2.40 10.78 -0.80
C GLU A 109 -1.93 9.34 -0.55
N LEU A 110 -1.86 8.52 -1.60
CA LEU A 110 -1.16 7.24 -1.60
C LEU A 110 -0.13 7.23 -2.73
N LEU A 111 1.15 7.14 -2.36
CA LEU A 111 2.26 7.02 -3.30
C LEU A 111 2.71 5.57 -3.28
N VAL A 112 2.65 4.87 -4.41
CA VAL A 112 2.92 3.43 -4.46
C VAL A 112 3.70 3.04 -5.70
N CYS A 113 4.61 2.09 -5.56
CA CYS A 113 5.34 1.47 -6.65
C CYS A 113 5.18 -0.05 -6.64
N SER A 114 5.14 -0.63 -7.84
CA SER A 114 5.14 -2.06 -8.10
C SER A 114 6.41 -2.46 -8.88
N PRO A 115 7.00 -3.63 -8.58
CA PRO A 115 8.12 -4.17 -9.35
C PRO A 115 7.73 -4.55 -10.79
N ASP A 116 6.44 -4.59 -11.12
CA ASP A 116 5.94 -4.80 -12.49
C ASP A 116 6.23 -3.58 -13.40
N GLY A 117 6.77 -2.50 -12.84
CA GLY A 117 7.15 -1.31 -13.56
C GLY A 117 6.05 -0.25 -13.62
N LEU A 118 5.31 -0.11 -12.51
CA LEU A 118 4.26 0.90 -12.34
C LEU A 118 4.52 1.74 -11.09
N VAL A 119 4.42 3.06 -11.23
CA VAL A 119 4.37 4.02 -10.13
C VAL A 119 3.05 4.77 -10.20
N GLU A 120 2.36 4.86 -9.08
CA GLU A 120 1.04 5.47 -8.97
C GLU A 120 1.05 6.50 -7.84
N ILE A 121 0.48 7.67 -8.10
CA ILE A 121 0.10 8.64 -7.08
C ILE A 121 -1.41 8.74 -7.11
N TYR A 122 -2.02 8.42 -5.98
CA TYR A 122 -3.44 8.58 -5.75
C TYR A 122 -3.68 9.79 -4.86
N VAL A 123 -4.76 10.52 -5.16
CA VAL A 123 -5.32 11.57 -4.31
C VAL A 123 -6.76 11.19 -3.95
N GLY A 124 -7.18 11.51 -2.74
CA GLY A 124 -8.45 11.03 -2.23
C GLY A 124 -8.87 11.68 -0.93
N THR A 125 -9.89 11.09 -0.31
CA THR A 125 -10.45 11.57 0.96
C THR A 125 -10.82 10.42 1.88
N ALA A 126 -10.63 10.60 3.18
CA ALA A 126 -11.31 9.83 4.22
C ALA A 126 -12.80 10.22 4.20
N ARG A 127 -13.69 9.29 3.85
CA ARG A 127 -15.15 9.53 3.79
C ARG A 127 -15.81 9.38 5.15
N THR A 128 -15.22 8.52 5.97
CA THR A 128 -15.58 8.30 7.36
C THR A 128 -14.29 8.06 8.14
N THR A 129 -14.38 7.89 9.45
CA THR A 129 -13.23 7.48 10.28
C THR A 129 -12.58 6.17 9.79
N THR A 130 -13.29 5.32 9.06
CA THR A 130 -12.82 3.99 8.66
C THR A 130 -13.00 3.68 7.18
N SER A 131 -13.13 4.69 6.31
CA SER A 131 -13.22 4.47 4.85
C SER A 131 -12.53 5.57 4.04
N TRP A 132 -11.94 5.18 2.92
CA TRP A 132 -11.14 6.06 2.06
C TRP A 132 -11.44 5.78 0.59
N GLU A 133 -11.63 6.85 -0.18
CA GLU A 133 -11.79 6.82 -1.63
C GLU A 133 -10.65 7.58 -2.28
N LEU A 134 -9.94 6.92 -3.21
CA LEU A 134 -8.81 7.49 -3.90
C LEU A 134 -8.89 7.24 -5.41
N THR A 135 -8.41 8.21 -6.19
CA THR A 135 -8.26 8.10 -7.65
C THR A 135 -6.85 8.48 -8.05
N SER A 136 -6.32 7.81 -9.08
CA SER A 136 -4.99 8.10 -9.60
C SER A 136 -4.94 9.52 -10.16
N ASP A 137 -4.02 10.33 -9.66
CA ASP A 137 -3.65 11.63 -10.22
C ASP A 137 -2.52 11.48 -11.24
N VAL A 138 -1.52 10.65 -10.90
CA VAL A 138 -0.38 10.35 -11.76
C VAL A 138 -0.17 8.85 -11.84
N LEU A 139 0.03 8.36 -13.07
CA LEU A 139 0.46 7.00 -13.36
C LEU A 139 1.68 7.07 -14.29
N ALA A 140 2.77 6.42 -13.90
CA ALA A 140 3.96 6.29 -14.71
C ALA A 140 4.31 4.82 -14.88
N ARG A 141 4.51 4.41 -16.13
CA ARG A 141 4.77 3.02 -16.53
C ARG A 141 6.11 2.91 -17.21
N THR A 142 6.82 1.82 -16.94
CA THR A 142 7.92 1.37 -17.80
C THR A 142 7.37 0.84 -19.13
N PRO A 143 8.18 0.77 -20.20
CA PRO A 143 7.71 0.39 -21.54
C PRO A 143 6.96 -0.95 -21.62
N ASP A 144 7.35 -1.92 -20.79
CA ASP A 144 6.81 -3.30 -20.84
C ASP A 144 5.60 -3.50 -19.91
N HIS A 145 5.23 -2.51 -19.09
CA HIS A 145 4.07 -2.64 -18.21
C HIS A 145 2.75 -2.58 -19.04
N PRO A 146 1.78 -3.48 -18.78
CA PRO A 146 0.46 -3.45 -19.42
C PRO A 146 -0.22 -2.08 -19.39
N ASP A 147 -1.14 -1.85 -20.32
CA ASP A 147 -1.83 -0.56 -20.37
C ASP A 147 -2.70 -0.31 -19.13
N VAL A 148 -2.37 0.76 -18.41
CA VAL A 148 -3.25 1.38 -17.42
C VAL A 148 -3.11 2.89 -17.53
N SER A 149 -4.26 3.56 -17.62
CA SER A 149 -4.38 5.00 -17.81
C SER A 149 -5.06 5.70 -16.62
N ARG A 150 -5.91 4.98 -15.87
CA ARG A 150 -6.56 5.45 -14.65
C ARG A 150 -6.79 4.29 -13.68
N ALA A 151 -6.81 4.61 -12.39
CA ALA A 151 -7.19 3.68 -11.35
C ALA A 151 -8.00 4.38 -10.25
N ALA A 152 -8.89 3.63 -9.59
CA ALA A 152 -9.60 4.06 -8.40
C ALA A 152 -9.50 2.96 -7.33
N ARG A 153 -9.33 3.37 -6.08
CA ARG A 153 -9.24 2.47 -4.93
C ARG A 153 -10.23 2.92 -3.87
N LEU A 154 -11.05 1.98 -3.40
CA LEU A 154 -11.96 2.17 -2.27
C LEU A 154 -11.51 1.23 -1.15
N TYR A 155 -11.30 1.78 0.04
CA TYR A 155 -10.96 1.03 1.25
C TYR A 155 -12.01 1.28 2.33
N GLY A 156 -12.30 0.27 3.14
CA GLY A 156 -13.19 0.40 4.30
C GLY A 156 -12.94 -0.69 5.33
N ILE A 157 -12.96 -0.34 6.61
CA ILE A 157 -12.95 -1.32 7.70
C ILE A 157 -14.38 -1.63 8.11
N VAL A 158 -14.80 -2.87 7.89
CA VAL A 158 -16.17 -3.35 8.14
C VAL A 158 -16.10 -4.55 9.07
N GLU A 159 -16.77 -4.46 10.22
CA GLU A 159 -16.76 -5.52 11.24
C GLU A 159 -15.33 -5.96 11.65
N GLY A 160 -14.40 -5.00 11.68
CA GLY A 160 -13.01 -5.23 12.05
C GLY A 160 -12.10 -5.74 10.92
N ALA A 161 -12.63 -6.05 9.74
CA ALA A 161 -11.86 -6.47 8.57
C ALA A 161 -11.64 -5.32 7.59
N LEU A 162 -10.43 -5.21 7.05
CA LEU A 162 -10.12 -4.29 5.96
C LEU A 162 -10.63 -4.88 4.65
N MET A 163 -11.58 -4.18 4.04
CA MET A 163 -12.11 -4.48 2.71
C MET A 163 -11.64 -3.44 1.72
N TYR A 164 -11.37 -3.84 0.48
CA TYR A 164 -11.10 -2.90 -0.59
C TYR A 164 -11.58 -3.38 -1.95
N ALA A 165 -11.73 -2.43 -2.86
CA ALA A 165 -11.91 -2.66 -4.30
C ALA A 165 -10.96 -1.76 -5.09
N VAL A 166 -10.43 -2.29 -6.19
CA VAL A 166 -9.58 -1.58 -7.16
C VAL A 166 -10.20 -1.70 -8.53
N ASP A 167 -10.45 -0.54 -9.12
CA ASP A 167 -10.89 -0.41 -10.51
C ASP A 167 -9.75 0.17 -11.34
N ARG A 168 -9.59 -0.31 -12.57
CA ARG A 168 -8.60 0.21 -13.53
C ARG A 168 -9.23 0.44 -14.90
N ALA A 169 -8.59 1.32 -15.66
CA ALA A 169 -8.91 1.59 -17.06
C ALA A 169 -7.64 1.54 -17.92
N ALA A 170 -7.79 1.14 -19.18
CA ALA A 170 -6.76 1.16 -20.21
C ALA A 170 -7.18 2.12 -21.33
N GLY A 171 -6.25 2.92 -21.84
CA GLY A 171 -6.54 4.01 -22.79
C GLY A 171 -7.71 4.88 -22.33
N ASP A 172 -8.69 5.09 -23.21
CA ASP A 172 -9.89 5.89 -22.94
C ASP A 172 -11.06 5.08 -22.36
N ALA A 173 -10.88 3.78 -22.12
CA ALA A 173 -11.95 2.93 -21.63
C ALA A 173 -12.45 3.39 -20.24
N PRO A 174 -13.73 3.18 -19.91
CA PRO A 174 -14.24 3.41 -18.56
C PRO A 174 -13.56 2.49 -17.54
N LEU A 175 -13.56 2.91 -16.26
CA LEU A 175 -13.13 2.08 -15.14
C LEU A 175 -13.90 0.76 -15.09
N ARG A 176 -13.20 -0.30 -14.70
CA ARG A 176 -13.72 -1.66 -14.53
C ARG A 176 -13.12 -2.26 -13.25
N PRO A 177 -13.89 -3.07 -12.51
CA PRO A 177 -13.36 -3.84 -11.38
C PRO A 177 -12.21 -4.75 -11.80
N THR A 178 -11.13 -4.69 -11.04
CA THR A 178 -9.94 -5.53 -11.26
C THR A 178 -9.55 -6.35 -10.05
N MET A 179 -9.78 -5.86 -8.84
CA MET A 179 -9.40 -6.56 -7.62
C MET A 179 -10.32 -6.19 -6.47
N SER A 180 -10.65 -7.14 -5.61
CA SER A 180 -11.28 -6.86 -4.33
C SER A 180 -10.82 -7.88 -3.30
N ALA A 181 -10.76 -7.49 -2.03
CA ALA A 181 -10.35 -8.39 -0.96
C ALA A 181 -11.03 -8.08 0.37
N ARG A 182 -11.01 -9.07 1.26
CA ARG A 182 -11.34 -8.93 2.68
C ARG A 182 -10.19 -9.49 3.50
N LEU A 183 -9.62 -8.65 4.34
CA LEU A 183 -8.43 -8.96 5.14
C LEU A 183 -8.75 -8.79 6.62
N GLU A 184 -8.47 -9.82 7.41
CA GLU A 184 -8.61 -9.80 8.85
C GLU A 184 -7.34 -9.20 9.47
N ARG A 185 -7.50 -8.42 10.55
CA ARG A 185 -6.37 -7.89 11.29
C ARG A 185 -5.68 -9.02 12.06
N ILE A 186 -4.38 -9.16 11.88
CA ILE A 186 -3.55 -10.14 12.60
C ILE A 186 -2.59 -9.50 13.60
N ARG A 187 -2.31 -8.20 13.46
CA ARG A 187 -1.51 -7.42 14.40
C ARG A 187 -2.00 -5.97 14.49
#